data_AF-A0A9E0T4J5-F1
#
_entry.id   AF-A0A9E0T4J5-F1
#
_cell.length_a   1.000
_cell.length_b   1.000
_cell.length_c   1.000
_cell.angle_alpha   90.00
_cell.angle_beta   90.00
_cell.angle_gamma   90.00
#
_symmetry.space_group_name_H-M   'P 1'
#
loop_
_entity.id
_entity.type
_entity.pdbx_description
1 polymer ?
#
loop_
_entity_poly.entity_id
_entity_poly.type
_entity_poly.pdbx_seq_one_letter_code
_entity_poly.pdbx_strand_id
1 'polypeptide(L)'
;MNRPMLDTLRHVETPEGIRIGLHAAGALPRARAWAIDALIRFAILVACTSILGLFGATGMAAYLLLLFGLLWGYWIIFEALWRGQTPGKKACGLRVVAADGAPVGWLAAITRTLLRTADMLPFGYAIGLLACWFDPWGRRLGDLAANTLVVYVEPKPEPPAQISAPPLDLPLALRREERMALVAFAERAHLLTEERQQELADLLGQLTHARGQAAVLRLQGMARALLGSR
;
A
#
# COMPACT_ATOMS: atom_id res chain seq x y z
N MET A 1 23.72 -13.72 18.41
CA MET A 1 24.07 -13.09 17.12
C MET A 1 22.78 -12.84 16.35
N ASN A 2 22.29 -11.59 16.34
CA ASN A 2 21.17 -11.18 15.51
C ASN A 2 21.58 -11.32 14.05
N ARG A 3 20.96 -12.26 13.32
CA ARG A 3 21.08 -12.29 11.86
C ARG A 3 20.60 -10.93 11.33
N PRO A 4 21.34 -10.25 10.44
CA PRO A 4 20.80 -9.11 9.75
C PRO A 4 19.62 -9.62 8.93
N MET A 5 18.40 -9.36 9.41
CA MET A 5 17.21 -9.60 8.61
C MET A 5 17.30 -8.65 7.43
N LEU A 6 17.59 -9.20 6.25
CA LEU A 6 17.42 -8.51 4.97
C LEU A 6 15.96 -8.13 4.74
N ASP A 7 15.06 -8.75 5.50
CA ASP A 7 13.63 -8.47 5.51
C ASP A 7 13.30 -7.31 6.45
N THR A 8 12.46 -6.39 5.97
CA THR A 8 11.93 -5.26 6.74
C THR A 8 10.67 -5.61 7.53
N LEU A 9 10.22 -6.87 7.48
CA LEU A 9 9.12 -7.40 8.27
C LEU A 9 9.41 -7.29 9.76
N ARG A 10 8.55 -6.56 10.48
CA ARG A 10 8.58 -6.41 11.93
C ARG A 10 7.23 -6.82 12.51
N HIS A 11 7.26 -7.66 13.54
CA HIS A 11 6.06 -8.02 14.26
C HIS A 11 5.73 -6.99 15.32
N VAL A 12 4.46 -6.58 15.35
CA VAL A 12 3.90 -5.64 16.31
C VAL A 12 2.65 -6.26 16.91
N GLU A 13 2.45 -6.07 18.21
CA GLU A 13 1.22 -6.44 18.90
C GLU A 13 0.25 -5.26 18.84
N THR A 14 -0.93 -5.50 18.27
CA THR A 14 -2.00 -4.50 18.24
C THR A 14 -2.65 -4.39 19.63
N PRO A 15 -3.44 -3.33 19.90
CA PRO A 15 -4.17 -3.19 21.17
C PRO A 15 -5.10 -4.37 21.49
N GLU A 16 -5.54 -5.10 20.46
CA GLU A 16 -6.37 -6.31 20.57
C GLU A 16 -5.55 -7.58 20.88
N GLY A 17 -4.23 -7.47 21.05
CA GLY A 17 -3.33 -8.58 21.35
C GLY A 17 -2.99 -9.46 20.15
N ILE A 18 -3.26 -8.98 18.93
CA ILE A 18 -2.98 -9.71 17.69
C ILE A 18 -1.59 -9.32 17.18
N ARG A 19 -0.76 -10.30 16.82
CA ARG A 19 0.53 -10.05 16.18
C ARG A 19 0.36 -9.85 14.69
N ILE A 20 0.63 -8.64 14.22
CA ILE A 20 0.66 -8.32 12.80
C ILE A 20 2.10 -8.13 12.32
N GLY A 21 2.36 -8.53 11.09
CA GLY A 21 3.61 -8.25 10.40
C GLY A 21 3.51 -6.92 9.66
N LEU A 22 4.45 -6.01 9.91
CA LEU A 22 4.53 -4.71 9.26
C LEU A 22 5.86 -4.59 8.52
N HIS A 23 5.80 -4.34 7.22
CA HIS A 23 6.99 -4.07 6.40
C HIS A 23 7.38 -2.60 6.54
N ALA A 24 8.40 -2.33 7.36
CA ALA A 24 8.90 -0.98 7.55
C ALA A 24 9.55 -0.44 6.27
N ALA A 25 9.26 0.82 5.94
CA ALA A 25 9.81 1.49 4.77
C ALA A 25 11.13 2.20 5.11
N GLY A 26 12.19 1.89 4.36
CA GLY A 26 13.51 2.53 4.51
C GLY A 26 13.55 3.99 4.03
N ALA A 27 14.73 4.61 4.12
CA ALA A 27 14.91 6.03 3.79
C ALA A 27 14.62 6.38 2.31
N LEU A 28 14.99 5.50 1.37
CA LEU A 28 14.87 5.78 -0.08
C LEU A 28 13.42 5.95 -0.58
N PRO A 29 12.48 5.00 -0.34
CA PRO A 29 11.06 5.19 -0.67
C PRO A 29 10.48 6.47 -0.06
N ARG A 30 10.90 6.79 1.16
CA ARG A 30 10.45 8.00 1.87
C ARG A 30 10.98 9.27 1.21
N ALA A 31 12.24 9.27 0.76
CA ALA A 31 12.82 10.37 0.00
C ALA A 31 12.10 10.58 -1.34
N ARG A 32 11.76 9.49 -2.05
CA ARG A 32 10.96 9.54 -3.29
C ARG A 32 9.57 10.13 -3.03
N ALA A 33 8.87 9.67 -2.01
CA ALA A 33 7.57 10.21 -1.61
C ALA A 33 7.66 11.71 -1.28
N TRP A 34 8.69 12.12 -0.53
CA TRP A 34 8.94 13.53 -0.22
C TRP A 34 9.22 14.37 -1.47
N ALA A 35 9.96 13.84 -2.44
CA ALA A 35 10.25 14.53 -3.70
C ALA A 35 8.97 14.78 -4.53
N ILE A 36 8.08 13.78 -4.59
CA ILE A 36 6.77 13.93 -5.24
C ILE A 36 5.93 15.01 -4.52
N ASP A 37 5.84 14.95 -3.20
CA ASP A 37 5.13 15.96 -2.40
C ASP A 37 5.78 17.36 -2.54
N ALA A 38 7.09 17.45 -2.71
CA ALA A 38 7.79 18.70 -2.98
C ALA A 38 7.45 19.28 -4.35
N LEU A 39 7.41 18.44 -5.39
CA LEU A 39 7.03 18.85 -6.74
C LEU A 39 5.58 19.33 -6.80
N ILE A 40 4.65 18.63 -6.14
CA ILE A 40 3.24 19.04 -6.07
C ILE A 40 3.11 20.41 -5.39
N ARG A 41 3.76 20.60 -4.23
CA ARG A 41 3.71 21.88 -3.51
C ARG A 41 4.36 23.01 -4.30
N PHE A 42 5.47 22.73 -5.00
CA PHE A 42 6.13 23.68 -5.87
C PHE A 42 5.23 24.11 -7.04
N ALA A 43 4.57 23.16 -7.70
CA ALA A 43 3.62 23.45 -8.77
C ALA A 43 2.45 24.31 -8.30
N ILE A 44 1.88 24.01 -7.12
CA ILE A 44 0.83 24.83 -6.50
C ILE A 44 1.33 26.25 -6.23
N LEU A 45 2.53 26.40 -5.65
CA LEU A 45 3.13 27.70 -5.38
C LEU A 45 3.32 28.52 -6.66
N VAL A 46 3.91 27.93 -7.71
CA VAL A 46 4.12 28.63 -8.99
C VAL A 46 2.79 29.07 -9.60
N ALA A 47 1.81 28.17 -9.67
CA ALA A 47 0.49 28.46 -10.24
C ALA A 47 -0.23 29.59 -9.48
N CYS A 48 -0.25 29.52 -8.14
CA CYS A 48 -0.89 30.54 -7.33
C CYS A 48 -0.13 31.87 -7.32
N THR A 49 1.20 31.86 -7.36
CA THR A 49 2.00 33.09 -7.35
C THR A 49 1.74 33.94 -8.59
N SER A 50 1.62 33.33 -9.77
CA SER A 50 1.30 34.03 -11.02
C SER A 50 -0.03 34.77 -10.97
N ILE A 51 -0.99 34.25 -10.20
CA ILE A 51 -2.33 34.85 -10.04
C ILE A 51 -2.31 35.88 -8.91
N LEU A 52 -1.77 35.51 -7.74
CA LEU A 52 -1.74 36.35 -6.54
C LEU A 52 -0.88 37.61 -6.74
N GLY A 53 0.18 37.52 -7.55
CA GLY A 53 1.03 38.67 -7.88
C GLY A 53 0.28 39.84 -8.52
N LEU A 54 -0.86 39.58 -9.18
CA LEU A 54 -1.71 40.61 -9.80
C LEU A 54 -2.42 41.51 -8.77
N PHE A 55 -2.53 41.06 -7.52
CA PHE A 55 -3.27 41.75 -6.45
C PHE A 55 -2.39 42.55 -5.50
N GLY A 56 -1.10 42.73 -5.79
CA GLY A 56 -0.16 43.53 -5.00
C GLY A 56 -0.09 43.10 -3.53
N ALA A 57 -0.32 44.03 -2.59
CA ALA A 57 -0.21 43.77 -1.15
C ALA A 57 -1.20 42.71 -0.62
N THR A 58 -2.44 42.71 -1.11
CA THR A 58 -3.44 41.68 -0.76
C THR A 58 -3.01 40.31 -1.27
N GLY A 59 -2.43 40.27 -2.47
CA GLY A 59 -1.82 39.07 -3.04
C GLY A 59 -0.68 38.50 -2.20
N MET A 60 0.17 39.38 -1.66
CA MET A 60 1.26 39.00 -0.75
C MET A 60 0.72 38.37 0.54
N ALA A 61 -0.30 38.95 1.16
CA ALA A 61 -0.92 38.39 2.37
C ALA A 61 -1.50 36.98 2.10
N ALA A 62 -2.21 36.82 0.99
CA ALA A 62 -2.73 35.52 0.57
C ALA A 62 -1.61 34.51 0.25
N TYR A 63 -0.51 34.95 -0.35
CA TYR A 63 0.66 34.13 -0.64
C TYR A 63 1.31 33.61 0.65
N LEU A 64 1.48 34.47 1.67
CA LEU A 64 2.05 34.06 2.95
C LEU A 64 1.15 33.04 3.68
N LEU A 65 -0.18 33.22 3.62
CA LEU A 65 -1.14 32.25 4.15
C LEU A 65 -1.07 30.91 3.41
N LEU A 66 -0.98 30.94 2.08
CA LEU A 66 -0.81 29.74 1.25
C LEU A 66 0.50 29.03 1.60
N LEU A 67 1.60 29.77 1.71
CA LEU A 67 2.92 29.24 2.05
C LEU A 67 2.88 28.56 3.43
N PHE A 68 2.27 29.20 4.42
CA PHE A 68 2.06 28.60 5.75
C PHE A 68 1.23 27.32 5.67
N GLY A 69 0.12 27.34 4.92
CA GLY A 69 -0.72 26.17 4.68
C GLY A 69 0.04 25.00 4.02
N LEU A 70 0.91 25.28 3.05
CA LEU A 70 1.69 24.24 2.36
C LEU A 70 2.88 23.72 3.17
N LEU A 71 3.48 24.55 4.04
CA LEU A 71 4.58 24.15 4.91
C LEU A 71 4.09 23.28 6.07
N TRP A 72 2.97 23.68 6.69
CA TRP A 72 2.45 23.07 7.91
C TRP A 72 1.19 22.24 7.65
N GLY A 73 0.15 22.90 7.16
CA GLY A 73 -1.19 22.32 6.98
C GLY A 73 -1.19 21.10 6.07
N TYR A 74 -0.47 21.13 4.94
CA TYR A 74 -0.40 20.03 3.98
C TYR A 74 -0.08 18.69 4.66
N TRP A 75 0.94 18.65 5.51
CA TRP A 75 1.39 17.42 6.15
C TRP A 75 0.39 16.94 7.18
N ILE A 76 -0.11 17.84 8.02
CA ILE A 76 -1.06 17.52 9.09
C ILE A 76 -2.39 17.04 8.50
N ILE A 77 -2.94 17.77 7.53
CA ILE A 77 -4.22 17.48 6.89
C ILE A 77 -4.17 16.13 6.21
N PHE A 78 -3.16 15.87 5.36
CA PHE A 78 -3.08 14.60 4.65
C PHE A 78 -2.75 13.41 5.57
N GLU A 79 -1.86 13.60 6.56
CA GLU A 79 -1.56 12.51 7.50
C GLU A 79 -2.75 12.20 8.42
N ALA A 80 -3.49 13.19 8.89
CA ALA A 80 -4.63 12.96 9.78
C ALA A 80 -5.91 12.51 9.04
N LEU A 81 -6.24 13.11 7.89
CA LEU A 81 -7.48 12.82 7.17
C LEU A 81 -7.36 11.65 6.19
N TRP A 82 -6.17 11.42 5.62
CA TRP A 82 -5.98 10.40 4.58
C TRP A 82 -5.30 9.13 5.09
N ARG A 83 -5.62 8.76 6.34
CA ARG A 83 -5.12 7.54 7.00
C ARG A 83 -3.59 7.46 6.94
N GLY A 84 -2.89 8.56 7.25
CA GLY A 84 -1.43 8.60 7.26
C GLY A 84 -0.75 8.69 5.89
N GLN A 85 -1.45 9.11 4.83
CA GLN A 85 -0.90 9.13 3.46
C GLN A 85 -0.96 10.52 2.83
N THR A 86 0.20 11.06 2.43
CA THR A 86 0.29 12.18 1.49
C THR A 86 0.18 11.66 0.05
N PRO A 87 -0.16 12.51 -0.94
CA PRO A 87 -0.14 12.13 -2.35
C PRO A 87 1.13 11.38 -2.79
N GLY A 88 2.31 11.89 -2.41
CA GLY A 88 3.59 11.26 -2.70
C GLY A 88 3.78 9.91 -2.02
N LYS A 89 3.38 9.79 -0.74
CA LYS A 89 3.41 8.49 -0.04
C LYS A 89 2.47 7.49 -0.70
N LYS A 90 1.27 7.91 -1.10
CA LYS A 90 0.30 7.06 -1.78
C LYS A 90 0.84 6.56 -3.13
N ALA A 91 1.51 7.42 -3.90
CA ALA A 91 2.17 7.04 -5.15
C ALA A 91 3.30 6.01 -4.94
N CYS A 92 3.96 6.03 -3.78
CA CYS A 92 4.97 5.05 -3.40
C CYS A 92 4.41 3.84 -2.62
N GLY A 93 3.09 3.73 -2.44
CA GLY A 93 2.48 2.64 -1.65
C GLY A 93 2.88 2.66 -0.18
N LEU A 94 3.08 3.84 0.40
CA LEU A 94 3.52 4.03 1.79
C LEU A 94 2.40 4.61 2.65
N ARG A 95 2.35 4.19 3.92
CA ARG A 95 1.42 4.73 4.93
C ARG A 95 2.12 4.91 6.27
N VAL A 96 1.76 5.97 6.99
CA VAL A 96 2.13 6.10 8.40
C VAL A 96 1.09 5.41 9.28
N VAL A 97 1.55 4.57 10.19
CA VAL A 97 0.77 3.90 11.24
C VAL A 97 1.37 4.21 12.61
N ALA A 98 0.60 4.07 13.67
CA ALA A 98 1.11 4.08 15.03
C ALA A 98 1.99 2.83 15.28
N ALA A 99 2.79 2.85 16.34
CA ALA A 99 3.72 1.75 16.64
C ALA A 99 3.03 0.40 16.91
N ASP A 100 1.72 0.42 17.22
CA ASP A 100 0.83 -0.73 17.40
C ASP A 100 0.07 -1.12 16.11
N GLY A 101 0.30 -0.41 15.00
CA GLY A 101 -0.37 -0.61 13.72
C GLY A 101 -1.68 0.16 13.56
N ALA A 102 -2.15 0.89 14.57
CA ALA A 102 -3.38 1.66 14.50
C ALA A 102 -3.25 2.88 13.55
N PRO A 103 -4.37 3.45 13.06
CA PRO A 103 -4.35 4.70 12.31
C PRO A 103 -3.76 5.86 13.14
N VAL A 104 -2.97 6.71 12.48
CA VAL A 104 -2.35 7.88 13.12
C VAL A 104 -3.40 8.96 13.41
N GLY A 105 -3.41 9.47 14.65
CA GLY A 105 -4.25 10.58 15.06
C GLY A 105 -3.65 11.98 14.80
N TRP A 106 -4.45 13.02 15.02
CA TRP A 106 -4.06 14.42 14.80
C TRP A 106 -2.82 14.85 15.58
N LEU A 107 -2.74 14.50 16.88
CA LEU A 107 -1.61 14.89 17.73
C LEU A 107 -0.29 14.34 17.18
N ALA A 108 -0.28 13.06 16.79
CA ALA A 108 0.89 12.43 16.19
C ALA A 108 1.27 13.09 14.85
N ALA A 109 0.30 13.42 13.99
CA ALA A 109 0.57 14.14 12.73
C ALA A 109 1.19 15.54 12.97
N ILE A 110 0.71 16.25 14.01
CA ILE A 110 1.25 17.57 14.40
C ILE A 110 2.67 17.44 14.95
N THR A 111 2.92 16.53 15.89
CA THR A 111 4.27 16.34 16.48
C THR A 111 5.29 15.96 15.42
N ARG A 112 4.92 15.07 14.49
CA ARG A 112 5.75 14.71 13.33
C ARG A 112 6.06 15.91 12.44
N THR A 113 5.07 16.77 12.21
CA THR A 113 5.23 17.97 11.37
C THR A 113 6.13 19.02 12.03
N LEU A 114 5.99 19.24 13.35
CA LEU A 114 6.85 20.14 14.12
C LEU A 114 8.31 19.68 14.10
N LEU A 115 8.55 18.40 14.39
CA LEU A 115 9.90 17.83 14.42
C LEU A 115 10.52 17.70 13.02
N ARG A 116 9.73 17.78 11.96
CA ARG A 116 10.25 17.85 10.60
C ARG A 116 11.10 19.10 10.36
N THR A 117 10.77 20.21 11.03
CA THR A 117 11.58 21.43 10.99
C THR A 117 12.91 21.22 11.71
N ALA A 118 12.92 20.44 12.80
CA ALA A 118 14.14 20.04 13.48
C ALA A 118 14.98 19.07 12.61
N ASP A 119 14.34 18.12 11.92
CA ASP A 119 15.01 17.21 11.00
C ASP A 119 15.73 17.98 9.88
N MET A 120 15.21 19.13 9.43
CA MET A 120 15.80 19.95 8.36
C MET A 120 17.15 20.57 8.72
N LEU A 121 17.52 20.63 10.01
CA LEU A 121 18.77 21.24 10.46
C LEU A 121 19.94 20.24 10.41
N PRO A 122 21.21 20.71 10.33
CA PRO A 122 21.65 21.98 9.77
C PRO A 122 21.76 21.95 8.23
N PHE A 123 21.88 20.77 7.60
CA PHE A 123 22.07 20.60 6.15
C PHE A 123 20.92 19.83 5.50
N GLY A 124 19.71 20.39 5.48
CA GLY A 124 18.63 19.94 4.60
C GLY A 124 18.20 18.48 4.80
N TYR A 125 17.78 18.11 6.01
CA TYR A 125 17.32 16.76 6.42
C TYR A 125 18.42 15.77 6.88
N ALA A 126 19.65 16.22 7.07
CA ALA A 126 20.76 15.38 7.53
C ALA A 126 20.43 14.61 8.82
N ILE A 127 19.86 15.28 9.83
CA ILE A 127 19.49 14.65 11.10
C ILE A 127 18.41 13.58 10.90
N GLY A 128 17.37 13.89 10.11
CA GLY A 128 16.31 12.93 9.80
C GLY A 128 16.82 11.70 9.03
N LEU A 129 17.80 11.88 8.14
CA LEU A 129 18.43 10.80 7.39
C LEU A 129 19.29 9.92 8.32
N LEU A 130 20.10 10.53 9.18
CA LEU A 130 20.91 9.80 10.17
C LEU A 130 20.01 9.01 11.13
N ALA A 131 18.93 9.61 11.64
CA ALA A 131 17.96 8.92 12.47
C ALA A 131 17.36 7.69 11.75
N CYS A 132 16.96 7.84 10.48
CA CYS A 132 16.48 6.70 9.69
C CYS A 132 17.54 5.61 9.50
N TRP A 133 18.80 6.01 9.36
CA TRP A 133 19.90 5.10 9.07
C TRP A 133 20.28 4.26 10.29
N PHE A 134 20.25 4.85 11.48
CA PHE A 134 20.61 4.18 12.73
C PHE A 134 19.45 3.46 13.39
N ASP A 135 18.20 3.85 13.11
CA ASP A 135 17.03 3.16 13.64
C ASP A 135 16.71 1.88 12.84
N PRO A 136 16.63 0.70 13.48
CA PRO A 136 16.34 -0.57 12.79
C PRO A 136 14.94 -0.64 12.14
N TRP A 137 14.09 0.35 12.41
CA TRP A 137 12.74 0.49 11.86
C TRP A 137 12.65 1.65 10.85
N GLY A 138 13.78 2.28 10.51
CA GLY A 138 13.85 3.36 9.53
C GLY A 138 13.13 4.64 9.95
N ARG A 139 12.97 4.88 11.26
CA ARG A 139 12.23 6.03 11.83
C ARG A 139 13.09 7.29 11.90
N ARG A 140 12.49 8.44 11.57
CA ARG A 140 13.03 9.79 11.80
C ARG A 140 12.74 10.23 13.23
N LEU A 141 13.35 11.33 13.68
CA LEU A 141 13.07 11.92 14.99
C LEU A 141 11.58 12.19 15.20
N GLY A 142 10.90 12.75 14.18
CA GLY A 142 9.46 12.97 14.25
C GLY A 142 8.65 11.69 14.41
N ASP A 143 9.09 10.58 13.80
CA ASP A 143 8.40 9.30 13.92
C ASP A 143 8.65 8.67 15.32
N LEU A 144 9.87 8.81 15.86
CA LEU A 144 10.25 8.34 17.19
C LEU A 144 9.47 9.06 18.29
N ALA A 145 9.43 10.40 18.23
CA ALA A 145 8.73 11.20 19.23
C ALA A 145 7.20 11.02 19.18
N ALA A 146 6.64 10.72 18.01
CA ALA A 146 5.22 10.45 17.86
C ALA A 146 4.85 8.97 18.04
N ASN A 147 5.83 8.10 18.31
CA ASN A 147 5.68 6.65 18.37
C ASN A 147 4.93 6.07 17.15
N THR A 148 5.44 6.38 15.96
CA THR A 148 4.83 6.01 14.66
C THR A 148 5.85 5.33 13.76
N LEU A 149 5.33 4.61 12.77
CA LEU A 149 6.11 3.87 11.78
C LEU A 149 5.59 4.19 10.36
N VAL A 150 6.48 4.18 9.37
CA VAL A 150 6.08 4.21 7.96
C VAL A 150 6.21 2.80 7.40
N VAL A 151 5.12 2.28 6.87
CA VAL A 151 5.02 0.91 6.36
C VAL A 151 4.60 0.92 4.89
N TYR A 152 4.95 -0.16 4.19
CA TYR A 152 4.35 -0.44 2.89
C TYR A 152 2.89 -0.83 3.06
N VAL A 153 2.03 -0.27 2.21
CA VAL A 153 0.65 -0.69 2.08
C VAL A 153 0.67 -1.97 1.26
N GLU A 154 0.33 -3.09 1.89
CA GLU A 154 0.11 -4.32 1.15
C GLU A 154 -1.04 -4.11 0.14
N PRO A 155 -0.89 -4.59 -1.11
CA PRO A 155 -1.99 -4.62 -2.04
C PRO A 155 -3.15 -5.34 -1.36
N LYS A 156 -4.34 -4.73 -1.39
CA LYS A 156 -5.54 -5.45 -0.97
C LYS A 156 -5.59 -6.72 -1.81
N PRO A 157 -5.75 -7.92 -1.22
CA PRO A 157 -5.94 -9.14 -1.98
C PRO A 157 -7.01 -8.88 -3.03
N GLU A 158 -6.65 -9.08 -4.31
CA GLU A 158 -7.64 -8.94 -5.37
C GLU A 158 -8.79 -9.90 -5.04
N PRO A 159 -10.05 -9.47 -5.18
CA PRO A 159 -11.17 -10.38 -5.04
C PRO A 159 -10.91 -11.60 -5.92
N PRO A 160 -11.20 -12.83 -5.44
CA PRO A 160 -11.03 -14.02 -6.26
C PRO A 160 -11.74 -13.77 -7.61
N ALA A 161 -11.01 -14.01 -8.70
CA ALA A 161 -11.50 -13.72 -10.04
C ALA A 161 -12.88 -14.38 -10.22
N GLN A 162 -13.85 -13.58 -10.65
CA GLN A 162 -15.21 -14.07 -10.82
C GLN A 162 -15.22 -15.10 -11.95
N ILE A 163 -15.58 -16.33 -11.60
CA ILE A 163 -15.61 -17.44 -12.55
C ILE A 163 -16.81 -17.24 -13.50
N SER A 164 -16.53 -16.80 -14.72
CA SER A 164 -17.57 -16.51 -15.72
C SER A 164 -18.26 -17.74 -16.30
N ALA A 165 -17.67 -18.93 -16.15
CA ALA A 165 -18.26 -20.17 -16.65
C ALA A 165 -19.58 -20.49 -15.90
N PRO A 166 -20.60 -21.05 -16.59
CA PRO A 166 -21.80 -21.53 -15.93
C PRO A 166 -21.46 -22.67 -14.96
N PRO A 167 -22.12 -22.77 -13.80
CA PRO A 167 -21.88 -23.86 -12.86
C PRO A 167 -22.17 -25.19 -13.54
N LEU A 168 -21.23 -26.14 -13.40
CA LEU A 168 -21.31 -27.46 -13.99
C LEU A 168 -21.22 -28.50 -12.88
N ASP A 169 -22.19 -29.41 -12.84
CA ASP A 169 -22.21 -30.48 -11.84
C ASP A 169 -20.97 -31.39 -11.99
N LEU A 170 -20.44 -31.83 -10.85
CA LEU A 170 -19.31 -32.72 -10.84
C LEU A 170 -19.75 -34.13 -11.27
N PRO A 171 -19.16 -34.70 -12.34
CA PRO A 171 -19.53 -36.03 -12.82
C PRO A 171 -19.14 -37.15 -11.85
N LEU A 172 -18.27 -36.86 -10.87
CA LEU A 172 -17.74 -37.82 -9.90
C LEU A 172 -17.59 -37.18 -8.51
N ALA A 173 -17.66 -38.00 -7.46
CA ALA A 173 -17.32 -37.60 -6.11
C ALA A 173 -15.80 -37.38 -5.97
N LEU A 174 -15.38 -36.12 -6.06
CA LEU A 174 -13.96 -35.73 -5.89
C LEU A 174 -13.55 -35.69 -4.40
N ARG A 175 -12.32 -36.13 -4.13
CA ARG A 175 -11.67 -36.00 -2.82
C ARG A 175 -11.47 -34.52 -2.48
N ARG A 176 -11.24 -34.23 -1.18
CA ARG A 176 -11.04 -32.84 -0.71
C ARG A 176 -9.86 -32.17 -1.43
N GLU A 177 -8.75 -32.88 -1.61
CA GLU A 177 -7.56 -32.37 -2.28
C GLU A 177 -7.83 -32.00 -3.75
N GLU A 178 -8.58 -32.85 -4.46
CA GLU A 178 -8.98 -32.62 -5.86
C GLU A 178 -9.92 -31.41 -5.99
N ARG A 179 -10.88 -31.28 -5.06
CA ARG A 179 -11.76 -30.11 -4.99
C ARG A 179 -10.98 -28.82 -4.74
N MET A 180 -10.02 -28.85 -3.81
CA MET A 180 -9.14 -27.70 -3.54
C MET A 180 -8.28 -27.36 -4.77
N ALA A 181 -7.78 -28.35 -5.50
CA ALA A 181 -7.01 -28.13 -6.72
C ALA A 181 -7.84 -27.47 -7.83
N LEU A 182 -9.10 -27.89 -8.02
CA LEU A 182 -10.02 -27.25 -8.98
C LEU A 182 -10.31 -25.79 -8.62
N VAL A 183 -10.62 -25.52 -7.36
CA VAL A 183 -10.87 -24.15 -6.88
C VAL A 183 -9.62 -23.30 -7.03
N ALA A 184 -8.45 -23.81 -6.62
CA ALA A 184 -7.18 -23.10 -6.76
C ALA A 184 -6.80 -22.82 -8.23
N PHE A 185 -7.08 -23.76 -9.14
CA PHE A 185 -6.93 -23.54 -10.57
C PHE A 185 -7.83 -22.40 -11.05
N ALA A 186 -9.13 -22.45 -10.73
CA ALA A 186 -10.08 -21.44 -11.18
C ALA A 186 -9.78 -20.04 -10.61
N GLU A 187 -9.39 -19.95 -9.33
CA GLU A 187 -8.99 -18.69 -8.69
C GLU A 187 -7.75 -18.08 -9.34
N ARG A 188 -6.79 -18.89 -9.80
CA ARG A 188 -5.52 -18.41 -10.39
C ARG A 188 -5.49 -18.41 -11.91
N ALA A 189 -6.52 -18.94 -12.58
CA ALA A 189 -6.54 -19.07 -14.03
C ALA A 189 -6.27 -17.73 -14.73
N HIS A 190 -6.82 -16.63 -14.20
CA HIS A 190 -6.61 -15.28 -14.71
C HIS A 190 -5.15 -14.78 -14.68
N LEU A 191 -4.29 -15.38 -13.85
CA LEU A 191 -2.86 -15.07 -13.78
C LEU A 191 -2.02 -15.87 -14.79
N LEU A 192 -2.63 -16.87 -15.45
CA LEU A 192 -1.97 -17.76 -16.40
C LEU A 192 -2.29 -17.34 -17.83
N THR A 193 -1.33 -17.52 -18.75
CA THR A 193 -1.59 -17.39 -20.20
C THR A 193 -2.61 -18.43 -20.66
N GLU A 194 -3.35 -18.14 -21.73
CA GLU A 194 -4.39 -19.05 -22.24
C GLU A 194 -3.81 -20.45 -22.56
N GLU A 195 -2.61 -20.50 -23.15
CA GLU A 195 -1.90 -21.74 -23.45
C GLU A 195 -1.64 -22.58 -22.19
N ARG A 196 -1.22 -21.95 -21.09
CA ARG A 196 -0.96 -22.64 -19.81
C ARG A 196 -2.24 -23.08 -19.13
N GLN A 197 -3.32 -22.30 -19.25
CA GLN A 197 -4.64 -22.73 -18.77
C GLN A 197 -5.08 -24.00 -19.51
N GLN A 198 -4.93 -24.03 -20.84
CA GLN A 198 -5.30 -25.16 -21.68
C GLN A 198 -4.45 -26.40 -21.38
N GLU A 199 -3.14 -26.25 -21.27
CA GLU A 199 -2.21 -27.34 -20.92
C GLU A 199 -2.60 -28.00 -19.59
N LEU A 200 -2.83 -27.20 -18.54
CA LEU A 200 -3.25 -27.71 -17.24
C LEU A 200 -4.64 -28.34 -17.27
N ALA A 201 -5.56 -27.76 -18.04
CA ALA A 201 -6.91 -28.30 -18.20
C ALA A 201 -6.92 -29.64 -18.97
N ASP A 202 -6.03 -29.79 -19.93
CA ASP A 202 -5.88 -30.99 -20.75
C ASP A 202 -5.32 -32.18 -19.96
N LEU A 203 -4.54 -31.95 -18.89
CA LEU A 203 -4.16 -33.01 -17.94
C LEU A 203 -5.38 -33.69 -17.31
N LEU A 204 -6.49 -32.95 -17.19
CA LEU A 204 -7.78 -33.43 -16.69
C LEU A 204 -8.76 -33.75 -17.82
N GLY A 205 -8.29 -33.98 -19.05
CA GLY A 205 -9.13 -34.27 -20.22
C GLY A 205 -10.04 -35.49 -20.05
N GLN A 206 -9.67 -36.46 -19.21
CA GLN A 206 -10.53 -37.58 -18.85
C GLN A 206 -11.71 -37.18 -17.96
N LEU A 207 -11.53 -36.20 -17.08
CA LEU A 207 -12.56 -35.67 -16.19
C LEU A 207 -13.46 -34.66 -16.92
N THR A 208 -12.86 -33.80 -17.74
CA THR A 208 -13.61 -32.77 -18.47
C THR A 208 -14.26 -33.30 -19.73
N HIS A 209 -13.81 -34.43 -20.29
CA HIS A 209 -14.19 -34.92 -21.62
C HIS A 209 -14.08 -33.84 -22.72
N ALA A 210 -13.10 -32.94 -22.58
CA ALA A 210 -12.85 -31.83 -23.47
C ALA A 210 -11.34 -31.56 -23.54
N ARG A 211 -10.92 -30.76 -24.54
CA ARG A 211 -9.54 -30.26 -24.66
C ARG A 211 -9.51 -28.77 -24.96
N GLY A 212 -8.37 -28.14 -24.72
CA GLY A 212 -8.14 -26.73 -24.96
C GLY A 212 -9.09 -25.86 -24.14
N GLN A 213 -9.60 -24.80 -24.77
CA GLN A 213 -10.45 -23.82 -24.08
C GLN A 213 -11.75 -24.42 -23.51
N ALA A 214 -12.30 -25.46 -24.15
CA ALA A 214 -13.48 -26.14 -23.65
C ALA A 214 -13.21 -26.90 -22.34
N ALA A 215 -12.00 -27.46 -22.16
CA ALA A 215 -11.60 -28.08 -20.89
C ALA A 215 -11.49 -27.03 -19.78
N VAL A 216 -10.89 -25.87 -20.09
CA VAL A 216 -10.77 -24.74 -19.15
C VAL A 216 -12.14 -24.29 -18.65
N LEU A 217 -13.09 -24.06 -19.56
CA LEU A 217 -14.45 -23.65 -19.21
C LEU A 217 -15.19 -24.67 -18.34
N ARG A 218 -15.00 -25.98 -18.61
CA ARG A 218 -15.61 -27.05 -17.80
C ARG A 218 -15.03 -27.10 -16.39
N LEU A 219 -13.71 -26.99 -16.24
CA LEU A 219 -13.07 -26.95 -14.92
C LEU A 219 -13.50 -25.72 -14.12
N GLN A 220 -13.60 -24.57 -14.77
CA GLN A 220 -14.13 -23.35 -14.18
C GLN A 220 -15.59 -23.53 -13.74
N GLY A 221 -16.44 -24.14 -14.57
CA GLY A 221 -17.83 -24.44 -14.21
C GLY A 221 -17.94 -25.39 -13.01
N MET A 222 -17.10 -26.43 -12.94
CA MET A 222 -17.03 -27.35 -11.80
C MET A 222 -16.56 -26.64 -10.53
N ALA A 223 -15.54 -25.78 -10.62
CA ALA A 223 -15.07 -24.98 -9.47
C ALA A 223 -16.15 -24.01 -8.98
N ARG A 224 -16.91 -23.40 -9.88
CA ARG A 224 -18.04 -22.54 -9.52
C ARG A 224 -19.15 -23.31 -8.78
N ALA A 225 -19.47 -24.52 -9.22
CA ALA A 225 -20.42 -25.39 -8.53
C ALA A 225 -19.94 -25.75 -7.10
N LEU A 226 -18.64 -25.97 -6.91
CA LEU A 226 -18.04 -26.21 -5.59
C LEU A 226 -18.12 -25.01 -4.65
N LEU A 227 -18.00 -23.79 -5.18
CA LEU A 227 -18.05 -22.55 -4.41
C LEU A 227 -19.49 -22.14 -4.01
N GLY A 228 -20.51 -22.86 -4.50
CA GLY A 228 -21.91 -22.59 -4.16
C GLY A 228 -22.48 -21.31 -4.80
N SER A 229 -21.76 -20.70 -5.74
CA SER A 229 -22.21 -19.52 -6.49
C SER A 229 -23.07 -19.93 -7.68
N ARG A 230 -24.33 -20.28 -7.40
CA ARG A 230 -25.37 -20.49 -8.42
C ARG A 230 -25.74 -19.17 -9.06
#